data_AF-S7X7A6-F1
#
_entry.id   AF-S7X7A6-F1
#
_cell.length_a   1.000
_cell.length_b   1.000
_cell.length_c   1.000
_cell.angle_alpha   90.00
_cell.angle_beta   90.00
_cell.angle_gamma   90.00
#
_symmetry.space_group_name_H-M   'P 1'
#
loop_
_entity.id
_entity.type
_entity.pdbx_description
1 polymer ?
#
loop_
_entity_poly.entity_id
_entity_poly.type
_entity_poly.pdbx_seq_one_letter_code
_entity_poly.pdbx_strand_id
1 'polypeptide(L)'
;MTKPKYKKAIIVIAIITIVTILLSFLANSFIEQKIGEELQNVSESTKIEYTSINANIWTGNVEVESPTILVSGETTNNTILDAKLKSIAINDVGYWDLLFNDKITIESLVIDELIAKYKHNSVVKNEDYQSSFLDKIKQVIHAEKIAINKADVLITNYESDSIILSIPNLNFEVLDFQINPKASKANKKITYTDFELNAENVKWATNTYDDLILDAMHVTNDKATFKNFQLKTKYSKAEYSTVLKTERDHFNLNVKEINISDMDFGFNTNDAFYFTSKKVDLIAPVAEIYRDKLVADDLTYKALYGTSLRDLTFDLGLDMVEITDGSISYLEKVNAEEQAGRLDFTNLNATFAKLGNTFGNDDTAIEIQTTFMNDSPLKVNWNFKVADTTDQFTFKADLGFFNAKQMDQFTQPNLYVDLNGELQQTYFTISGNPRTSRIDIKMKYDDFEVSILKKDGKEKNKFLSSIVNLFVSKDSEDDKHNYRYGQSEDVERETNKSVFNFIWLNVKAGLLSALAGDGDEKKD
;
A
#
# COMPACT_ATOMS: atom_id res chain seq x y z
N MET A 1 -83.97 -0.21 22.51
CA MET A 1 -83.77 0.90 21.55
C MET A 1 -82.33 1.38 21.64
N THR A 2 -81.45 1.08 20.65
CA THR A 2 -80.12 1.73 20.42
C THR A 2 -79.36 1.04 19.26
N LYS A 3 -79.89 0.96 18.02
CA LYS A 3 -79.15 0.29 16.90
C LYS A 3 -79.16 0.91 15.48
N PRO A 4 -79.77 2.07 15.14
CA PRO A 4 -79.69 2.61 13.78
C PRO A 4 -78.45 3.52 13.53
N LYS A 5 -77.86 4.12 14.57
CA LYS A 5 -76.64 4.95 14.44
C LYS A 5 -75.40 4.12 14.08
N TYR A 6 -75.26 2.92 14.64
CA TYR A 6 -74.10 2.05 14.40
C TYR A 6 -74.07 1.48 12.97
N LYS A 7 -75.22 1.13 12.36
CA LYS A 7 -75.25 0.64 10.96
C LYS A 7 -74.80 1.70 9.95
N LYS A 8 -75.22 2.96 10.11
CA LYS A 8 -74.77 4.06 9.24
C LYS A 8 -73.29 4.37 9.45
N ALA A 9 -72.81 4.34 10.69
CA ALA A 9 -71.39 4.50 10.99
C ALA A 9 -70.54 3.38 10.37
N ILE A 10 -70.99 2.12 10.44
CA ILE A 10 -70.29 0.97 9.83
C ILE A 10 -70.21 1.10 8.30
N ILE A 11 -71.29 1.54 7.64
CA ILE A 11 -71.29 1.76 6.18
C ILE A 11 -70.34 2.90 5.80
N VAL A 12 -70.34 4.01 6.55
CA VAL A 12 -69.43 5.13 6.31
C VAL A 12 -67.98 4.70 6.53
N ILE A 13 -67.69 3.95 7.60
CA ILE A 13 -66.36 3.40 7.85
C ILE A 13 -65.94 2.46 6.71
N ALA A 14 -66.82 1.55 6.26
CA ALA A 14 -66.51 0.64 5.15
C ALA A 14 -66.23 1.38 3.83
N ILE A 15 -67.00 2.43 3.51
CA ILE A 15 -66.76 3.27 2.34
C ILE A 15 -65.43 4.01 2.47
N ILE A 16 -65.15 4.60 3.63
CA ILE A 16 -63.87 5.27 3.90
C ILE A 16 -62.73 4.27 3.74
N THR A 17 -62.83 3.07 4.31
CA THR A 17 -61.79 2.02 4.17
C THR A 17 -61.57 1.63 2.71
N ILE A 18 -62.64 1.40 1.93
CA ILE A 18 -62.52 1.07 0.49
C ILE A 18 -61.87 2.22 -0.28
N VAL A 19 -62.28 3.47 -0.01
CA VAL A 19 -61.70 4.66 -0.63
C VAL A 19 -60.23 4.80 -0.25
N THR A 20 -59.87 4.57 1.02
CA THR A 20 -58.46 4.59 1.48
C THR A 20 -57.64 3.51 0.80
N ILE A 21 -58.15 2.28 0.65
CA ILE A 21 -57.47 1.20 -0.06
C ILE A 21 -57.26 1.57 -1.53
N LEU A 22 -58.30 2.08 -2.20
CA LEU A 22 -58.23 2.49 -3.61
C LEU A 22 -57.27 3.66 -3.82
N LEU A 23 -57.30 4.67 -2.95
CA LEU A 23 -56.35 5.78 -2.96
C LEU A 23 -54.92 5.31 -2.70
N SER A 24 -54.72 4.31 -1.84
CA SER A 24 -53.40 3.72 -1.57
C SER A 24 -52.84 3.05 -2.83
N PHE A 25 -53.67 2.27 -3.52
CA PHE A 25 -53.25 1.62 -4.77
C PHE A 25 -52.91 2.65 -5.87
N LEU A 26 -53.74 3.67 -6.03
CA LEU A 26 -53.47 4.77 -6.98
C LEU A 26 -52.21 5.54 -6.61
N ALA A 27 -51.96 5.79 -5.33
CA ALA A 27 -50.78 6.52 -4.87
C ALA A 27 -49.48 5.71 -5.08
N ASN A 28 -49.48 4.41 -4.79
CA ASN A 28 -48.33 3.54 -5.06
C ASN A 28 -48.01 3.52 -6.56
N SER A 29 -49.03 3.30 -7.41
CA SER A 29 -48.87 3.29 -8.86
C SER A 29 -48.37 4.63 -9.41
N PHE A 30 -48.84 5.75 -8.83
CA PHE A 30 -48.35 7.08 -9.18
C PHE A 30 -46.86 7.28 -8.81
N ILE A 31 -46.43 6.81 -7.64
CA ILE A 31 -45.03 6.87 -7.22
C ILE A 31 -44.15 6.01 -8.13
N GLU A 32 -44.56 4.77 -8.42
CA GLU A 32 -43.84 3.86 -9.32
C GLU A 32 -43.64 4.49 -10.70
N GLN A 33 -44.69 5.07 -11.29
CA GLN A 33 -44.60 5.79 -12.55
C GLN A 33 -43.64 6.98 -12.46
N LYS A 34 -43.75 7.77 -11.39
CA LYS A 34 -42.91 8.97 -11.22
C LYS A 34 -41.44 8.60 -11.07
N ILE A 35 -41.11 7.57 -10.29
CA ILE A 35 -39.75 7.04 -10.19
C ILE A 35 -39.27 6.55 -11.55
N GLY A 36 -40.11 5.81 -12.28
CA GLY A 36 -39.80 5.35 -13.62
C GLY A 36 -39.48 6.48 -14.61
N GLU A 37 -40.24 7.57 -14.58
CA GLU A 37 -40.00 8.77 -15.39
C GLU A 37 -38.69 9.47 -15.01
N GLU A 38 -38.38 9.60 -13.72
CA GLU A 38 -37.13 10.22 -13.26
C GLU A 38 -35.91 9.34 -13.62
N LEU A 39 -36.00 8.01 -13.48
CA LEU A 39 -34.94 7.07 -13.87
C LEU A 39 -34.63 7.12 -15.37
N GLN A 40 -35.63 7.38 -16.22
CA GLN A 40 -35.41 7.54 -17.66
C GLN A 40 -34.82 8.90 -18.05
N ASN A 41 -34.90 9.91 -17.18
CA ASN A 41 -34.47 11.29 -17.47
C ASN A 41 -33.23 11.73 -16.66
N VAL A 42 -32.47 10.79 -16.08
CA VAL A 42 -31.28 11.10 -15.26
C VAL A 42 -30.24 11.92 -16.04
N SER A 43 -29.92 11.52 -17.26
CA SER A 43 -29.11 12.31 -18.22
C SER A 43 -29.25 11.76 -19.64
N GLU A 44 -28.89 12.54 -20.66
CA GLU A 44 -28.85 12.07 -22.06
C GLU A 44 -27.84 10.92 -22.28
N SER A 45 -26.79 10.87 -21.45
CA SER A 45 -25.71 9.89 -21.50
C SER A 45 -25.97 8.62 -20.68
N THR A 46 -27.05 8.56 -19.89
CA THR A 46 -27.35 7.45 -18.99
C THR A 46 -28.65 6.78 -19.41
N LYS A 47 -28.59 5.47 -19.65
CA LYS A 47 -29.75 4.63 -19.92
C LYS A 47 -29.96 3.67 -18.75
N ILE A 48 -31.14 3.71 -18.15
CA ILE A 48 -31.55 2.80 -17.08
C ILE A 48 -32.71 1.95 -17.57
N GLU A 49 -32.52 0.63 -17.55
CA GLU A 49 -33.57 -0.36 -17.78
C GLU A 49 -33.84 -1.11 -16.47
N TYR A 50 -35.06 -1.56 -16.24
CA TYR A 50 -35.46 -2.31 -15.04
C TYR A 50 -36.64 -3.22 -15.36
N THR A 51 -36.87 -4.25 -14.52
CA THR A 51 -37.99 -5.18 -14.68
C THR A 51 -39.27 -4.63 -14.08
N SER A 52 -39.19 -4.14 -12.83
CA SER A 52 -40.33 -3.55 -12.12
C SER A 52 -39.84 -2.53 -11.09
N ILE A 53 -40.74 -1.64 -10.68
CA ILE A 53 -40.58 -0.77 -9.53
C ILE A 53 -41.78 -1.05 -8.63
N ASN A 54 -41.51 -1.42 -7.38
CA ASN A 54 -42.53 -1.64 -6.37
C ASN A 54 -42.41 -0.53 -5.32
N ALA A 55 -43.46 0.24 -5.11
CA ALA A 55 -43.48 1.28 -4.09
C ALA A 55 -44.62 1.09 -3.09
N ASN A 56 -44.37 1.45 -1.83
CA ASN A 56 -45.38 1.48 -0.79
C ASN A 56 -45.34 2.81 -0.04
N ILE A 57 -46.33 3.66 -0.30
CA ILE A 57 -46.45 4.99 0.31
C ILE A 57 -46.59 4.96 1.83
N TRP A 58 -47.14 3.88 2.40
CA TRP A 58 -47.38 3.78 3.84
C TRP A 58 -46.13 3.38 4.61
N THR A 59 -45.31 2.51 4.04
CA THR A 59 -44.06 2.07 4.65
C THR A 59 -42.86 2.87 4.18
N GLY A 60 -43.00 3.70 3.13
CA GLY A 60 -41.88 4.40 2.52
C GLY A 60 -40.93 3.50 1.75
N ASN A 61 -41.32 2.26 1.43
CA ASN A 61 -40.43 1.30 0.77
C ASN A 61 -40.50 1.48 -0.75
N VAL A 62 -39.34 1.42 -1.38
CA VAL A 62 -39.18 1.42 -2.83
C VAL A 62 -38.18 0.34 -3.20
N GLU A 63 -38.55 -0.53 -4.12
CA GLU A 63 -37.66 -1.55 -4.67
C GLU A 63 -37.66 -1.47 -6.20
N VAL A 64 -36.46 -1.41 -6.78
CA VAL A 64 -36.24 -1.50 -8.22
C VAL A 64 -35.66 -2.87 -8.53
N GLU A 65 -36.38 -3.69 -9.29
CA GLU A 65 -35.98 -5.05 -9.63
C GLU A 65 -35.15 -5.11 -10.90
N SER A 66 -34.02 -5.80 -10.80
CA SER A 66 -33.07 -6.06 -11.89
C SER A 66 -32.66 -4.83 -12.71
N PRO A 67 -32.25 -3.70 -12.09
CA PRO A 67 -31.85 -2.53 -12.86
C PRO A 67 -30.55 -2.80 -13.63
N THR A 68 -30.49 -2.29 -14.86
CA THR A 68 -29.31 -2.23 -15.73
C THR A 68 -29.02 -0.77 -16.07
N ILE A 69 -27.85 -0.29 -15.67
CA ILE A 69 -27.41 1.09 -15.85
C ILE A 69 -26.27 1.10 -16.86
N LEU A 70 -26.49 1.79 -17.97
CA LEU A 70 -25.49 2.00 -19.03
C LEU A 70 -25.17 3.49 -19.10
N VAL A 71 -23.91 3.86 -18.89
CA VAL A 71 -23.44 5.24 -19.08
C VAL A 71 -22.53 5.27 -20.29
N SER A 72 -22.80 6.20 -21.21
CA SER A 72 -21.97 6.46 -22.38
C SER A 72 -21.10 7.69 -22.19
N GLY A 73 -19.89 7.69 -22.76
CA GLY A 73 -19.02 8.87 -22.77
C GLY A 73 -19.63 9.98 -23.63
N GLU A 74 -19.64 11.22 -23.13
CA GLU A 74 -20.31 12.37 -23.78
C GLU A 74 -19.79 12.66 -25.20
N THR A 75 -18.51 12.37 -25.46
CA THR A 75 -17.85 12.62 -26.75
C THR A 75 -17.73 11.35 -27.61
N THR A 76 -17.56 10.19 -26.99
CA THR A 76 -17.30 8.93 -27.69
C THR A 76 -18.57 8.16 -28.04
N ASN A 77 -19.69 8.41 -27.34
CA ASN A 77 -20.93 7.64 -27.39
C ASN A 77 -20.81 6.14 -27.06
N ASN A 78 -19.60 5.64 -26.84
CA ASN A 78 -19.34 4.29 -26.34
C ASN A 78 -19.71 4.16 -24.87
N THR A 79 -20.21 2.99 -24.48
CA THR A 79 -20.50 2.64 -23.09
C THR A 79 -19.22 2.60 -22.27
N ILE A 80 -19.17 3.43 -21.23
CA ILE A 80 -18.06 3.55 -20.27
C ILE A 80 -18.39 2.89 -18.93
N LEU A 81 -19.67 2.76 -18.57
CA LEU A 81 -20.14 2.02 -17.40
C LEU A 81 -21.26 1.08 -17.83
N ASP A 82 -21.14 -0.20 -17.47
CA ASP A 82 -22.19 -1.22 -17.54
C ASP A 82 -22.36 -1.81 -16.15
N ALA A 83 -23.45 -1.48 -15.48
CA ALA A 83 -23.76 -1.97 -14.15
C ALA A 83 -25.10 -2.71 -14.16
N LYS A 84 -25.10 -3.95 -13.67
CA LYS A 84 -26.28 -4.80 -13.54
C LYS A 84 -26.45 -5.16 -12.09
N LEU A 85 -27.67 -5.06 -11.58
CA LEU A 85 -27.97 -5.34 -10.18
C LEU A 85 -29.14 -6.29 -10.11
N LYS A 86 -29.26 -7.07 -9.05
CA LYS A 86 -30.47 -7.87 -8.80
C LYS A 86 -31.58 -7.02 -8.23
N SER A 87 -31.26 -6.14 -7.28
CA SER A 87 -32.21 -5.14 -6.78
C SER A 87 -31.52 -3.93 -6.17
N ILE A 88 -32.26 -2.83 -6.13
CA ILE A 88 -31.97 -1.65 -5.31
C ILE A 88 -33.20 -1.43 -4.43
N ALA A 89 -33.04 -1.54 -3.11
CA ALA A 89 -34.11 -1.37 -2.15
C ALA A 89 -33.83 -0.17 -1.24
N ILE A 90 -34.81 0.72 -1.12
CA ILE A 90 -34.82 1.83 -0.16
C ILE A 90 -35.96 1.56 0.80
N ASN A 91 -35.66 1.46 2.09
CA ASN A 91 -36.64 1.24 3.14
C ASN A 91 -36.89 2.51 3.94
N ASP A 92 -38.16 2.74 4.28
CA ASP A 92 -38.67 3.86 5.07
C ASP A 92 -38.13 5.23 4.64
N VAL A 93 -38.50 5.65 3.43
CA VAL A 93 -38.29 7.03 2.97
C VAL A 93 -39.13 7.98 3.82
N GLY A 94 -38.46 8.87 4.54
CA GLY A 94 -39.07 9.91 5.36
C GLY A 94 -39.74 11.01 4.53
N TYR A 95 -40.90 10.73 3.93
CA TYR A 95 -41.62 11.69 3.09
C TYR A 95 -41.96 13.00 3.83
N TRP A 96 -42.23 12.93 5.13
CA TRP A 96 -42.48 14.11 5.97
C TRP A 96 -41.23 14.99 6.11
N ASP A 97 -40.05 14.41 6.21
CA ASP A 97 -38.79 15.17 6.23
C ASP A 97 -38.52 15.86 4.90
N LEU A 98 -38.83 15.20 3.79
CA LEU A 98 -38.68 15.78 2.46
C LEU A 98 -39.62 16.96 2.24
N LEU A 99 -40.89 16.83 2.64
CA LEU A 99 -41.93 17.84 2.40
C LEU A 99 -41.82 19.07 3.31
N PHE A 100 -41.31 18.91 4.53
CA PHE A 100 -41.34 19.98 5.54
C PHE A 100 -39.96 20.45 6.02
N ASN A 101 -38.91 19.64 5.86
CA ASN A 101 -37.59 19.89 6.45
C ASN A 101 -36.45 20.02 5.41
N ASP A 102 -36.74 19.96 4.11
CA ASP A 102 -35.72 19.94 3.03
C ASP A 102 -34.62 18.89 3.25
N LYS A 103 -35.01 17.74 3.84
CA LYS A 103 -34.10 16.66 4.22
C LYS A 103 -34.58 15.33 3.62
N ILE A 104 -33.66 14.56 3.08
CA ILE A 104 -33.91 13.17 2.68
C ILE A 104 -33.44 12.29 3.84
N THR A 105 -34.38 11.62 4.50
CA THR A 105 -34.09 10.60 5.51
C THR A 105 -34.53 9.24 4.97
N ILE A 106 -33.67 8.24 5.07
CA ILE A 106 -33.98 6.84 4.74
C ILE A 106 -33.49 5.94 5.88
N GLU A 107 -34.25 4.89 6.22
CA GLU A 107 -33.81 3.89 7.19
C GLU A 107 -32.67 3.07 6.57
N SER A 108 -32.86 2.53 5.36
CA SER A 108 -31.79 1.79 4.70
C SER A 108 -31.81 1.87 3.18
N LEU A 109 -30.62 1.91 2.57
CA LEU A 109 -30.39 1.66 1.15
C LEU A 109 -29.61 0.35 1.00
N VAL A 110 -30.16 -0.61 0.26
CA VAL A 110 -29.54 -1.91 0.00
C VAL A 110 -29.38 -2.12 -1.50
N ILE A 111 -28.15 -2.43 -1.92
CA ILE A 111 -27.80 -2.80 -3.28
C ILE A 111 -27.40 -4.28 -3.26
N ASP A 112 -28.14 -5.13 -4.00
CA ASP A 112 -27.90 -6.58 -4.02
C ASP A 112 -27.36 -7.05 -5.37
N GLU A 113 -26.30 -7.86 -5.32
CA GLU A 113 -25.68 -8.54 -6.47
C GLU A 113 -25.33 -7.59 -7.63
N LEU A 114 -24.53 -6.56 -7.34
CA LEU A 114 -24.03 -5.58 -8.32
C LEU A 114 -22.89 -6.17 -9.16
N ILE A 115 -23.02 -6.21 -10.48
CA ILE A 115 -21.93 -6.49 -11.42
C ILE A 115 -21.65 -5.19 -12.19
N ALA A 116 -20.55 -4.51 -11.86
CA ALA A 116 -20.13 -3.25 -12.44
C ALA A 116 -18.88 -3.40 -13.30
N LYS A 117 -18.95 -2.94 -14.55
CA LYS A 117 -17.82 -2.84 -15.48
C LYS A 117 -17.61 -1.39 -15.87
N TYR A 118 -16.45 -0.86 -15.58
CA TYR A 118 -16.08 0.52 -15.90
C TYR A 118 -14.84 0.56 -16.80
N LYS A 119 -14.93 1.32 -17.90
CA LYS A 119 -13.80 1.57 -18.80
C LYS A 119 -13.17 2.93 -18.48
N HIS A 120 -12.05 2.90 -17.78
CA HIS A 120 -11.30 4.10 -17.41
C HIS A 120 -10.46 4.61 -18.57
N ASN A 121 -10.60 5.89 -18.90
CA ASN A 121 -9.79 6.57 -19.90
C ASN A 121 -8.75 7.48 -19.20
N SER A 122 -7.48 7.09 -19.28
CA SER A 122 -6.37 7.80 -18.64
C SER A 122 -6.04 9.17 -19.27
N VAL A 123 -6.63 9.52 -20.42
CA VAL A 123 -6.42 10.81 -21.09
C VAL A 123 -7.38 11.89 -20.55
N VAL A 124 -8.51 11.49 -19.97
CA VAL A 124 -9.47 12.42 -19.35
C VAL A 124 -8.90 12.86 -18.01
N LYS A 125 -8.76 14.18 -17.80
CA LYS A 125 -8.22 14.72 -16.55
C LYS A 125 -9.18 14.47 -15.40
N ASN A 126 -8.65 14.16 -14.21
CA ASN A 126 -9.45 14.00 -12.99
C ASN A 126 -10.31 15.24 -12.65
N GLU A 127 -9.83 16.44 -13.00
CA GLU A 127 -10.56 17.70 -12.82
C GLU A 127 -11.90 17.73 -13.60
N ASP A 128 -11.99 17.03 -14.73
CA ASP A 128 -13.21 16.94 -15.54
C ASP A 128 -14.22 15.92 -14.96
N TYR A 129 -13.74 14.94 -14.17
CA TYR A 129 -14.60 14.07 -13.35
C TYR A 129 -15.09 14.77 -12.06
N GLN A 130 -14.40 15.83 -11.63
CA GLN A 130 -14.58 16.49 -10.33
C GLN A 130 -15.65 17.58 -10.28
N SER A 131 -16.48 17.78 -11.32
CA SER A 131 -17.71 18.57 -11.16
C SER A 131 -18.67 17.80 -10.23
N SER A 132 -18.45 17.98 -8.92
CA SER A 132 -18.67 16.90 -7.96
C SER A 132 -20.14 16.57 -7.87
N PHE A 133 -20.46 15.28 -7.91
CA PHE A 133 -21.81 14.79 -7.62
C PHE A 133 -22.36 15.42 -6.32
N LEU A 134 -21.48 15.65 -5.33
CA LEU A 134 -21.82 16.31 -4.07
C LEU A 134 -22.29 17.77 -4.24
N ASP A 135 -21.73 18.53 -5.19
CA ASP A 135 -22.16 19.92 -5.46
C ASP A 135 -23.55 20.01 -6.09
N LYS A 136 -24.01 18.91 -6.72
CA LYS A 136 -25.38 18.78 -7.23
C LYS A 136 -26.39 18.43 -6.13
N ILE A 137 -25.94 17.89 -5.00
CA ILE A 137 -26.78 17.58 -3.84
C ILE A 137 -27.09 18.87 -3.08
N LYS A 138 -28.35 19.30 -3.12
CA LYS A 138 -28.80 20.54 -2.44
C LYS A 138 -29.37 20.30 -1.04
N GLN A 139 -29.85 19.08 -0.80
CA GLN A 139 -30.55 18.69 0.43
C GLN A 139 -29.61 17.94 1.36
N VAL A 140 -29.91 17.97 2.66
CA VAL A 140 -29.23 17.11 3.61
C VAL A 140 -29.73 15.69 3.39
N ILE A 141 -28.82 14.73 3.26
CA ILE A 141 -29.15 13.31 3.13
C ILE A 141 -28.74 12.62 4.42
N HIS A 142 -29.61 11.77 4.96
CA HIS A 142 -29.35 10.90 6.10
C HIS A 142 -29.86 9.50 5.79
N ALA A 143 -28.97 8.52 5.89
CA ALA A 143 -29.29 7.10 5.78
C ALA A 143 -28.82 6.40 7.06
N GLU A 144 -29.71 5.74 7.79
CA GLU A 144 -29.30 4.99 9.00
C GLU A 144 -28.40 3.82 8.62
N LYS A 145 -28.62 3.21 7.45
CA LYS A 145 -27.78 2.16 6.88
C LYS A 145 -27.66 2.25 5.35
N ILE A 146 -26.45 2.06 4.83
CA ILE A 146 -26.23 1.77 3.40
C ILE A 146 -25.45 0.46 3.30
N ALA A 147 -25.95 -0.47 2.51
CA ALA A 147 -25.32 -1.77 2.30
C ALA A 147 -25.20 -2.12 0.82
N ILE A 148 -24.05 -2.66 0.44
CA ILE A 148 -23.79 -3.30 -0.85
C ILE A 148 -23.46 -4.75 -0.56
N ASN A 149 -24.31 -5.66 -1.04
CA ASN A 149 -24.15 -7.09 -0.85
C ASN A 149 -23.68 -7.73 -2.16
N LYS A 150 -22.56 -8.45 -2.09
CA LYS A 150 -21.99 -9.22 -3.22
C LYS A 150 -21.84 -8.42 -4.50
N ALA A 151 -20.92 -7.45 -4.50
CA ALA A 151 -20.58 -6.70 -5.69
C ALA A 151 -19.34 -7.25 -6.40
N ASP A 152 -19.42 -7.31 -7.73
CA ASP A 152 -18.33 -7.60 -8.65
C ASP A 152 -17.97 -6.31 -9.37
N VAL A 153 -16.78 -5.77 -9.12
CA VAL A 153 -16.28 -4.54 -9.74
C VAL A 153 -15.11 -4.85 -10.65
N LEU A 154 -15.22 -4.49 -11.93
CA LEU A 154 -14.15 -4.61 -12.91
C LEU A 154 -13.89 -3.25 -13.55
N ILE A 155 -12.67 -2.73 -13.39
CA ILE A 155 -12.19 -1.54 -14.08
C ILE A 155 -11.14 -1.95 -15.11
N THR A 156 -11.35 -1.58 -16.36
CA THR A 156 -10.39 -1.79 -17.45
C THR A 156 -9.94 -0.48 -18.07
N ASN A 157 -8.79 -0.49 -18.70
CA ASN A 157 -8.35 0.62 -19.54
C ASN A 157 -9.22 0.69 -20.80
N TYR A 158 -9.69 1.88 -21.15
CA TYR A 158 -10.59 2.11 -22.27
C TYR A 158 -10.01 1.67 -23.63
N GLU A 159 -8.72 1.88 -23.87
CA GLU A 159 -8.07 1.63 -25.16
C GLU A 159 -7.56 0.18 -25.30
N SER A 160 -6.98 -0.36 -24.23
CA SER A 160 -6.29 -1.66 -24.27
C SER A 160 -7.10 -2.82 -23.70
N ASP A 161 -8.24 -2.54 -23.07
CA ASP A 161 -9.03 -3.49 -22.26
C ASP A 161 -8.22 -4.20 -21.15
N SER A 162 -7.02 -3.71 -20.83
CA SER A 162 -6.20 -4.24 -19.74
C SER A 162 -6.87 -4.00 -18.39
N ILE A 163 -6.82 -4.99 -17.50
CA ILE A 163 -7.43 -4.90 -16.17
C ILE A 163 -6.63 -3.91 -15.33
N ILE A 164 -7.33 -2.91 -14.80
CA ILE A 164 -6.80 -1.95 -13.83
C ILE A 164 -7.17 -2.41 -12.42
N LEU A 165 -8.45 -2.70 -12.16
CA LEU A 165 -8.94 -3.15 -10.85
C LEU A 165 -9.96 -4.27 -11.06
N SER A 166 -9.91 -5.31 -10.23
CA SER A 166 -10.90 -6.37 -10.17
C SER A 166 -11.19 -6.73 -8.72
N ILE A 167 -12.46 -6.72 -8.35
CA ILE A 167 -12.97 -7.08 -7.02
C ILE A 167 -14.23 -7.93 -7.22
N PRO A 168 -14.12 -9.26 -7.33
CA PRO A 168 -15.23 -10.16 -7.67
C PRO A 168 -16.13 -10.55 -6.49
N ASN A 169 -15.89 -10.07 -5.28
CA ASN A 169 -16.77 -10.29 -4.14
C ASN A 169 -16.53 -9.17 -3.13
N LEU A 170 -17.32 -8.11 -3.23
CA LEU A 170 -17.26 -6.94 -2.37
C LEU A 170 -18.55 -6.85 -1.54
N ASN A 171 -18.40 -6.74 -0.23
CA ASN A 171 -19.50 -6.38 0.67
C ASN A 171 -19.09 -5.11 1.41
N PHE A 172 -20.01 -4.15 1.47
CA PHE A 172 -19.78 -2.89 2.14
C PHE A 172 -21.01 -2.51 2.94
N GLU A 173 -20.81 -2.06 4.16
CA GLU A 173 -21.87 -1.55 5.03
C GLU A 173 -21.38 -0.25 5.68
N VAL A 174 -22.25 0.75 5.79
CA VAL A 174 -22.00 1.98 6.55
C VAL A 174 -23.24 2.38 7.31
N LEU A 175 -23.05 2.83 8.55
CA LEU A 175 -24.11 3.21 9.49
C LEU A 175 -24.12 4.73 9.72
N ASP A 176 -25.32 5.29 9.90
CA ASP A 176 -25.60 6.71 10.11
C ASP A 176 -24.91 7.63 9.09
N PHE A 177 -24.93 7.24 7.82
CA PHE A 177 -24.32 8.01 6.75
C PHE A 177 -25.07 9.32 6.50
N GLN A 178 -24.35 10.43 6.53
CA GLN A 178 -24.92 11.77 6.32
C GLN A 178 -24.12 12.56 5.29
N ILE A 179 -24.83 13.24 4.39
CA ILE A 179 -24.28 14.26 3.51
C ILE A 179 -24.88 15.60 3.90
N ASN A 180 -24.02 16.54 4.28
CA ASN A 180 -24.38 17.93 4.55
C ASN A 180 -23.68 18.86 3.55
N PRO A 181 -24.34 19.22 2.43
CA PRO A 181 -23.71 20.03 1.39
C PRO A 181 -23.41 21.47 1.84
N LYS A 182 -24.07 21.93 2.93
CA LYS A 182 -23.89 23.27 3.50
C LYS A 182 -22.69 23.36 4.44
N ALA A 183 -22.03 22.24 4.75
CA ALA A 183 -20.87 22.23 5.65
C ALA A 183 -19.64 22.88 4.99
N SER A 184 -18.95 23.73 5.74
CA SER A 184 -17.78 24.47 5.26
C SER A 184 -16.49 23.66 5.23
N LYS A 185 -16.37 22.61 6.05
CA LYS A 185 -15.19 21.73 6.12
C LYS A 185 -15.47 20.37 5.49
N ALA A 186 -14.49 19.79 4.79
CA ALA A 186 -14.65 18.51 4.11
C ALA A 186 -15.09 17.38 5.07
N ASN A 187 -14.47 17.30 6.26
CA ASN A 187 -14.79 16.31 7.29
C ASN A 187 -16.18 16.46 7.95
N LYS A 188 -16.95 17.49 7.58
CA LYS A 188 -18.35 17.69 8.00
C LYS A 188 -19.33 17.59 6.84
N LYS A 189 -18.86 17.51 5.60
CA LYS A 189 -19.71 17.29 4.42
C LYS A 189 -20.20 15.86 4.36
N ILE A 190 -19.39 14.90 4.77
CA ILE A 190 -19.73 13.49 4.87
C ILE A 190 -19.39 13.03 6.30
N THR A 191 -20.34 12.40 6.97
CA THR A 191 -20.12 11.78 8.28
C THR A 191 -20.80 10.42 8.34
N TYR A 192 -20.29 9.53 9.17
CA TYR A 192 -20.85 8.20 9.44
C TYR A 192 -20.43 7.78 10.85
N THR A 193 -21.11 6.79 11.43
CA THR A 193 -20.78 6.23 12.74
C THR A 193 -19.84 5.03 12.61
N ASP A 194 -20.12 4.11 11.69
CA ASP A 194 -19.33 2.90 11.48
C ASP A 194 -19.38 2.46 10.02
N PHE A 195 -18.37 1.71 9.59
CA PHE A 195 -18.41 1.00 8.32
C PHE A 195 -17.68 -0.34 8.42
N GLU A 196 -18.08 -1.26 7.55
CA GLU A 196 -17.42 -2.53 7.36
C GLU A 196 -17.26 -2.80 5.86
N LEU A 197 -16.05 -3.19 5.47
CA LEU A 197 -15.68 -3.50 4.10
C LEU A 197 -15.03 -4.88 4.06
N ASN A 198 -15.64 -5.80 3.33
CA ASN A 198 -15.11 -7.13 3.06
C ASN A 198 -14.90 -7.27 1.56
N ALA A 199 -13.71 -7.69 1.14
CA ALA A 199 -13.47 -8.03 -0.25
C ALA A 199 -12.58 -9.26 -0.43
N GLU A 200 -12.83 -10.04 -1.48
CA GLU A 200 -12.04 -11.23 -1.81
C GLU A 200 -11.46 -11.14 -3.22
N ASN A 201 -10.31 -11.78 -3.43
CA ASN A 201 -9.61 -11.90 -4.71
C ASN A 201 -9.39 -10.53 -5.40
N VAL A 202 -8.99 -9.52 -4.62
CA VAL A 202 -8.70 -8.18 -5.13
C VAL A 202 -7.45 -8.24 -6.00
N LYS A 203 -7.53 -7.68 -7.21
CA LYS A 203 -6.39 -7.46 -8.08
C LYS A 203 -6.36 -6.02 -8.55
N TRP A 204 -5.24 -5.34 -8.35
CA TRP A 204 -5.04 -3.96 -8.75
C TRP A 204 -3.71 -3.77 -9.48
N ALA A 205 -3.74 -3.30 -10.71
CA ALA A 205 -2.57 -2.83 -11.44
C ALA A 205 -2.14 -1.46 -10.88
N THR A 206 -1.17 -1.46 -9.96
CA THR A 206 -0.69 -0.24 -9.30
C THR A 206 0.08 0.67 -10.25
N ASN A 207 0.69 0.07 -11.28
CA ASN A 207 1.33 0.76 -12.39
C ASN A 207 1.38 -0.16 -13.63
N THR A 208 2.10 0.30 -14.66
CA THR A 208 2.29 -0.44 -15.93
C THR A 208 2.91 -1.82 -15.75
N TYR A 209 3.73 -2.03 -14.71
CA TYR A 209 4.56 -3.21 -14.52
C TYR A 209 4.13 -4.09 -13.35
N ASP A 210 3.52 -3.55 -12.31
CA ASP A 210 3.23 -4.31 -11.09
C ASP A 210 1.73 -4.47 -10.82
N ASP A 211 1.40 -5.62 -10.24
CA ASP A 211 0.09 -5.94 -9.70
C ASP A 211 0.19 -6.07 -8.17
N LEU A 212 -0.78 -5.48 -7.48
CA LEU A 212 -1.14 -5.78 -6.11
C LEU A 212 -2.29 -6.80 -6.12
N ILE A 213 -2.17 -7.87 -5.32
CA ILE A 213 -3.16 -8.93 -5.23
C ILE A 213 -3.42 -9.25 -3.75
N LEU A 214 -4.67 -9.53 -3.40
CA LEU A 214 -5.10 -9.91 -2.05
C LEU A 214 -6.12 -11.04 -2.16
N ASP A 215 -6.01 -12.06 -1.32
CA ASP A 215 -7.02 -13.12 -1.27
C ASP A 215 -8.26 -12.65 -0.52
N ALA A 216 -8.07 -11.94 0.60
CA ALA A 216 -9.15 -11.36 1.37
C ALA A 216 -8.69 -10.09 2.08
N MET A 217 -9.61 -9.14 2.26
CA MET A 217 -9.45 -7.99 3.13
C MET A 217 -10.72 -7.76 3.95
N HIS A 218 -10.53 -7.35 5.20
CA HIS A 218 -11.57 -6.92 6.12
C HIS A 218 -11.14 -5.59 6.73
N VAL A 219 -11.97 -4.56 6.62
CA VAL A 219 -11.66 -3.20 7.09
C VAL A 219 -12.86 -2.65 7.83
N THR A 220 -12.64 -2.17 9.05
CA THR A 220 -13.61 -1.44 9.88
C THR A 220 -13.12 -0.01 10.11
N ASN A 221 -13.79 0.77 10.96
CA ASN A 221 -13.30 2.08 11.39
C ASN A 221 -11.87 2.05 11.97
N ASP A 222 -11.57 1.05 12.80
CA ASP A 222 -10.40 1.04 13.69
C ASP A 222 -9.42 -0.09 13.40
N LYS A 223 -9.76 -1.03 12.52
CA LYS A 223 -8.93 -2.19 12.19
C LYS A 223 -8.96 -2.53 10.71
N ALA A 224 -7.87 -3.12 10.25
CA ALA A 224 -7.82 -3.73 8.93
C ALA A 224 -7.01 -5.03 8.97
N THR A 225 -7.48 -6.05 8.27
CA THR A 225 -6.76 -7.31 8.05
C THR A 225 -6.70 -7.61 6.57
N PHE A 226 -5.52 -7.92 6.06
CA PHE A 226 -5.28 -8.34 4.69
C PHE A 226 -4.64 -9.73 4.69
N LYS A 227 -5.16 -10.66 3.89
CA LYS A 227 -4.66 -12.04 3.77
C LYS A 227 -4.00 -12.25 2.42
N ASN A 228 -2.83 -12.88 2.45
CA ASN A 228 -2.01 -13.20 1.28
C ASN A 228 -1.80 -11.98 0.37
N PHE A 229 -1.35 -10.87 0.96
CA PHE A 229 -1.00 -9.65 0.24
C PHE A 229 0.20 -9.93 -0.66
N GLN A 230 0.08 -9.60 -1.94
CA GLN A 230 1.16 -9.75 -2.91
C GLN A 230 1.39 -8.45 -3.66
N LEU A 231 2.65 -8.07 -3.83
CA LEU A 231 3.09 -7.04 -4.78
C LEU A 231 4.10 -7.68 -5.72
N LYS A 232 3.74 -7.84 -6.99
CA LYS A 232 4.58 -8.53 -7.96
C LYS A 232 4.67 -7.81 -9.30
N THR A 233 5.87 -7.81 -9.87
CA THR A 233 6.07 -7.41 -11.26
C THR A 233 5.48 -8.48 -12.18
N LYS A 234 4.64 -8.04 -13.12
CA LYS A 234 3.83 -8.90 -14.01
C LYS A 234 4.66 -9.75 -14.98
N TYR A 235 5.82 -9.23 -15.36
CA TYR A 235 6.76 -9.85 -16.30
C TYR A 235 7.72 -10.80 -15.57
N SER A 236 8.22 -11.82 -16.25
CA SER A 236 9.40 -12.54 -15.75
C SER A 236 10.63 -11.61 -15.74
N LYS A 237 11.67 -11.95 -14.97
CA LYS A 237 12.92 -11.17 -14.88
C LYS A 237 13.51 -10.86 -16.27
N ALA A 238 13.57 -11.87 -17.15
CA ALA A 238 14.12 -11.72 -18.50
C ALA A 238 13.23 -10.86 -19.40
N GLU A 239 11.91 -11.08 -19.41
CA GLU A 239 10.98 -10.25 -20.19
C GLU A 239 11.02 -8.79 -19.72
N TYR A 240 11.06 -8.60 -18.39
CA TYR A 240 11.08 -7.29 -17.79
C TYR A 240 12.29 -6.46 -18.25
N SER A 241 13.48 -7.05 -18.22
CA SER A 241 14.71 -6.39 -18.71
C SER A 241 14.61 -5.95 -20.18
N THR A 242 13.85 -6.65 -21.03
CA THR A 242 13.73 -6.28 -22.45
C THR A 242 12.79 -5.10 -22.71
N VAL A 243 11.81 -4.87 -21.83
CA VAL A 243 10.84 -3.76 -21.97
C VAL A 243 11.26 -2.50 -21.22
N LEU A 244 12.22 -2.60 -20.31
CA LEU A 244 12.75 -1.48 -19.55
C LEU A 244 13.65 -0.57 -20.39
N LYS A 245 13.44 0.74 -20.27
CA LYS A 245 14.35 1.76 -20.82
C LYS A 245 15.48 2.11 -19.86
N THR A 246 15.17 2.09 -18.57
CA THR A 246 16.08 2.36 -17.45
C THR A 246 15.83 1.30 -16.38
N GLU A 247 16.86 0.99 -15.60
CA GLU A 247 16.80 -0.05 -14.58
C GLU A 247 15.70 0.21 -13.55
N ARG A 248 14.97 -0.85 -13.20
CA ARG A 248 13.95 -0.86 -12.16
C ARG A 248 13.96 -2.23 -11.50
N ASP A 249 13.69 -2.27 -10.20
CA ASP A 249 13.56 -3.54 -9.49
C ASP A 249 12.39 -4.34 -10.04
N HIS A 250 12.65 -5.63 -10.25
CA HIS A 250 11.64 -6.66 -10.32
C HIS A 250 11.26 -7.07 -8.89
N PHE A 251 10.00 -6.89 -8.54
CA PHE A 251 9.49 -7.18 -7.21
C PHE A 251 8.70 -8.48 -7.20
N ASN A 252 8.91 -9.28 -6.16
CA ASN A 252 8.05 -10.38 -5.78
C ASN A 252 7.92 -10.41 -4.25
N LEU A 253 6.94 -9.69 -3.72
CA LEU A 253 6.61 -9.64 -2.30
C LEU A 253 5.33 -10.43 -2.05
N ASN A 254 5.35 -11.30 -1.05
CA ASN A 254 4.19 -11.97 -0.50
C ASN A 254 4.17 -11.81 1.03
N VAL A 255 3.07 -11.35 1.60
CA VAL A 255 2.86 -11.24 3.04
C VAL A 255 1.63 -12.07 3.38
N LYS A 256 1.82 -13.08 4.24
CA LYS A 256 0.74 -14.00 4.61
C LYS A 256 -0.43 -13.25 5.24
N GLU A 257 -0.12 -12.30 6.11
CA GLU A 257 -1.13 -11.50 6.79
C GLU A 257 -0.58 -10.13 7.20
N ILE A 258 -1.38 -9.10 6.98
CA ILE A 258 -1.14 -7.75 7.49
C ILE A 258 -2.30 -7.41 8.42
N ASN A 259 -1.98 -7.01 9.65
CA ASN A 259 -2.98 -6.54 10.63
C ASN A 259 -2.68 -5.10 11.02
N ILE A 260 -3.70 -4.25 11.00
CA ILE A 260 -3.65 -2.86 11.41
C ILE A 260 -4.63 -2.69 12.57
N SER A 261 -4.15 -2.15 13.68
CA SER A 261 -4.93 -1.97 14.92
C SER A 261 -4.96 -0.51 15.36
N ASP A 262 -6.08 -0.12 15.97
CA ASP A 262 -6.33 1.24 16.45
C ASP A 262 -5.99 2.29 15.37
N MET A 263 -6.49 2.07 14.15
CA MET A 263 -6.31 3.02 13.05
C MET A 263 -7.32 4.16 13.11
N ASP A 264 -6.93 5.31 12.57
CA ASP A 264 -7.79 6.46 12.36
C ASP A 264 -7.37 7.13 11.06
N PHE A 265 -8.34 7.52 10.25
CA PHE A 265 -8.11 8.12 8.96
C PHE A 265 -9.22 9.11 8.60
N GLY A 266 -8.90 10.07 7.74
CA GLY A 266 -9.85 11.08 7.34
C GLY A 266 -9.18 12.27 6.69
N PHE A 267 -9.78 13.44 6.85
CA PHE A 267 -9.23 14.70 6.36
C PHE A 267 -8.99 15.65 7.53
N ASN A 268 -7.78 16.22 7.59
CA ASN A 268 -7.39 17.17 8.62
C ASN A 268 -8.02 18.56 8.36
N THR A 269 -7.68 19.56 9.17
CA THR A 269 -8.25 20.92 9.05
C THR A 269 -7.86 21.67 7.78
N ASN A 270 -6.86 21.18 7.05
CA ASN A 270 -6.37 21.74 5.79
C ASN A 270 -6.83 20.89 4.59
N ASP A 271 -7.83 20.03 4.78
CA ASP A 271 -8.35 19.09 3.79
C ASP A 271 -7.30 18.11 3.22
N ALA A 272 -6.16 17.92 3.91
CA ALA A 272 -5.21 16.88 3.57
C ALA A 272 -5.63 15.56 4.23
N PHE A 273 -5.50 14.47 3.48
CA PHE A 273 -5.77 13.13 4.02
C PHE A 273 -4.79 12.81 5.16
N TYR A 274 -5.26 12.11 6.19
CA TYR A 274 -4.41 11.54 7.22
C TYR A 274 -4.72 10.07 7.43
N PHE A 275 -3.69 9.31 7.81
CA PHE A 275 -3.78 7.92 8.24
C PHE A 275 -2.85 7.70 9.43
N THR A 276 -3.40 7.22 10.53
CA THR A 276 -2.66 6.89 11.74
C THR A 276 -3.03 5.50 12.24
N SER A 277 -2.12 4.85 12.95
CA SER A 277 -2.38 3.57 13.61
C SER A 277 -1.42 3.37 14.77
N LYS A 278 -1.89 2.76 15.85
CA LYS A 278 -1.01 2.38 16.96
C LYS A 278 -0.09 1.20 16.61
N LYS A 279 -0.56 0.28 15.78
CA LYS A 279 0.18 -0.94 15.49
C LYS A 279 -0.16 -1.54 14.12
N VAL A 280 0.89 -1.86 13.37
CA VAL A 280 0.83 -2.60 12.09
C VAL A 280 1.70 -3.85 12.20
N ASP A 281 1.13 -5.04 12.04
CA ASP A 281 1.86 -6.32 12.00
C ASP A 281 1.95 -6.83 10.56
N LEU A 282 3.15 -7.20 10.12
CA LEU A 282 3.42 -7.93 8.88
C LEU A 282 3.91 -9.33 9.25
N ILE A 283 3.07 -10.33 8.99
CA ILE A 283 3.32 -11.71 9.38
C ILE A 283 3.87 -12.48 8.19
N ALA A 284 5.05 -13.07 8.38
CA ALA A 284 5.77 -13.88 7.40
C ALA A 284 5.90 -13.23 6.00
N PRO A 285 6.40 -11.98 5.88
CA PRO A 285 6.68 -11.41 4.58
C PRO A 285 7.87 -12.11 3.91
N VAL A 286 7.70 -12.51 2.66
CA VAL A 286 8.76 -13.08 1.81
C VAL A 286 8.92 -12.17 0.61
N ALA A 287 10.09 -11.55 0.47
CA ALA A 287 10.40 -10.63 -0.61
C ALA A 287 11.59 -11.14 -1.43
N GLU A 288 11.45 -11.15 -2.75
CA GLU A 288 12.57 -11.22 -3.67
C GLU A 288 12.61 -9.93 -4.50
N ILE A 289 13.76 -9.27 -4.48
CA ILE A 289 14.02 -8.04 -5.23
C ILE A 289 15.17 -8.33 -6.18
N TYR A 290 14.91 -8.22 -7.47
CA TYR A 290 15.92 -8.48 -8.50
C TYR A 290 16.19 -7.22 -9.33
N ARG A 291 17.47 -6.90 -9.50
CA ARG A 291 17.95 -5.80 -10.32
C ARG A 291 18.81 -6.32 -11.48
N ASP A 292 18.44 -5.95 -12.70
CA ASP A 292 19.31 -6.15 -13.86
C ASP A 292 20.13 -4.88 -14.12
N LYS A 293 21.43 -4.93 -13.85
CA LYS A 293 22.39 -3.83 -14.06
C LYS A 293 22.90 -3.76 -15.49
N LEU A 294 22.46 -4.66 -16.38
CA LEU A 294 22.74 -4.59 -17.82
C LEU A 294 21.79 -3.61 -18.53
N VAL A 295 20.67 -3.26 -17.89
CA VAL A 295 19.79 -2.18 -18.33
C VAL A 295 20.41 -0.83 -17.95
N ALA A 296 20.18 0.20 -18.76
CA ALA A 296 20.73 1.54 -18.53
C ALA A 296 20.38 2.08 -17.12
N ASP A 297 21.36 2.72 -16.47
CA ASP A 297 21.21 3.25 -15.11
C ASP A 297 20.07 4.29 -15.00
N ASP A 298 19.39 4.26 -13.86
CA ASP A 298 18.44 5.29 -13.45
C ASP A 298 19.20 6.39 -12.71
N LEU A 299 19.23 7.58 -13.32
CA LEU A 299 19.96 8.74 -12.80
C LEU A 299 19.08 9.68 -11.97
N THR A 300 17.85 9.28 -11.66
CA THR A 300 16.98 10.08 -10.80
C THR A 300 17.52 10.17 -9.37
N TYR A 301 17.33 11.32 -8.74
CA TYR A 301 17.73 11.53 -7.35
C TYR A 301 16.91 10.63 -6.41
N LYS A 302 17.61 9.91 -5.52
CA LYS A 302 17.02 9.03 -4.51
C LYS A 302 17.18 9.66 -3.14
N ALA A 303 16.08 10.19 -2.63
CA ALA A 303 16.00 10.80 -1.32
C ALA A 303 16.31 9.79 -0.19
N LEU A 304 16.75 10.29 0.96
CA LEU A 304 16.79 9.50 2.20
C LEU A 304 15.38 9.30 2.75
N TYR A 305 15.17 8.25 3.56
CA TYR A 305 13.84 7.95 4.10
C TYR A 305 13.26 9.05 4.97
N GLY A 306 14.09 9.85 5.67
CA GLY A 306 13.65 11.05 6.39
C GLY A 306 12.93 12.04 5.46
N THR A 307 13.58 12.42 4.36
CA THR A 307 12.98 13.26 3.30
C THR A 307 11.75 12.59 2.67
N SER A 308 11.84 11.30 2.31
CA SER A 308 10.73 10.59 1.65
C SER A 308 9.46 10.54 2.50
N LEU A 309 9.59 10.41 3.82
CA LEU A 309 8.45 10.45 4.74
C LEU A 309 7.96 11.88 4.96
N ARG A 310 8.88 12.85 5.12
CA ARG A 310 8.54 14.26 5.35
C ARG A 310 7.77 14.86 4.17
N ASP A 311 8.12 14.49 2.95
CA ASP A 311 7.57 15.07 1.72
C ASP A 311 6.29 14.37 1.24
N LEU A 312 5.74 13.42 2.03
CA LEU A 312 4.43 12.84 1.74
C LEU A 312 3.36 13.93 1.64
N THR A 313 2.46 13.79 0.66
CA THR A 313 1.34 14.73 0.43
C THR A 313 0.16 14.51 1.37
N PHE A 314 0.31 13.65 2.37
CA PHE A 314 -0.68 13.29 3.35
C PHE A 314 -0.01 13.02 4.70
N ASP A 315 -0.78 13.11 5.78
CA ASP A 315 -0.27 12.88 7.13
C ASP A 315 -0.26 11.37 7.43
N LEU A 316 0.92 10.82 7.70
CA LEU A 316 1.13 9.42 8.07
C LEU A 316 1.68 9.34 9.49
N GLY A 317 1.07 8.53 10.34
CA GLY A 317 1.51 8.32 11.71
C GLY A 317 1.34 6.88 12.20
N LEU A 318 2.38 6.05 12.05
CA LEU A 318 2.39 4.68 12.55
C LEU A 318 3.26 4.60 13.80
N ASP A 319 2.64 4.37 14.97
CA ASP A 319 3.39 4.31 16.24
C ASP A 319 4.36 3.13 16.27
N MET A 320 3.91 1.97 15.78
CA MET A 320 4.67 0.74 15.75
C MET A 320 4.34 -0.07 14.50
N VAL A 321 5.37 -0.48 13.75
CA VAL A 321 5.26 -1.49 12.70
C VAL A 321 6.15 -2.66 13.10
N GLU A 322 5.61 -3.88 13.08
CA GLU A 322 6.34 -5.10 13.41
C GLU A 322 6.36 -6.06 12.23
N ILE A 323 7.53 -6.59 11.91
CA ILE A 323 7.70 -7.71 11.00
C ILE A 323 8.03 -8.95 11.83
N THR A 324 7.30 -10.03 11.64
CA THR A 324 7.57 -11.32 12.28
C THR A 324 7.83 -12.39 11.22
N ASP A 325 8.90 -13.17 11.41
CA ASP A 325 9.22 -14.34 10.57
C ASP A 325 9.38 -14.02 9.07
N GLY A 326 9.98 -12.87 8.77
CA GLY A 326 10.18 -12.40 7.40
C GLY A 326 11.41 -13.00 6.71
N SER A 327 11.48 -12.80 5.39
CA SER A 327 12.70 -13.02 4.61
C SER A 327 12.79 -12.07 3.42
N ILE A 328 14.01 -11.67 3.08
CA ILE A 328 14.33 -10.81 1.95
C ILE A 328 15.51 -11.40 1.19
N SER A 329 15.36 -11.55 -0.12
CA SER A 329 16.42 -11.93 -1.03
C SER A 329 16.64 -10.79 -2.02
N TYR A 330 17.85 -10.23 -2.02
CA TYR A 330 18.27 -9.23 -3.00
C TYR A 330 19.17 -9.88 -4.04
N LEU A 331 18.85 -9.68 -5.31
CA LEU A 331 19.62 -10.23 -6.43
C LEU A 331 20.02 -9.11 -7.38
N GLU A 332 21.27 -9.16 -7.84
CA GLU A 332 21.80 -8.20 -8.82
C GLU A 332 22.53 -8.94 -9.93
N LYS A 333 22.14 -8.71 -11.19
CA LYS A 333 22.81 -9.26 -12.36
C LYS A 333 23.62 -8.16 -13.04
N VAL A 334 24.94 -8.28 -13.02
CA VAL A 334 25.86 -7.32 -13.68
C VAL A 334 26.56 -7.89 -14.92
N ASN A 335 26.48 -9.21 -15.12
CA ASN A 335 27.04 -9.89 -16.27
C ASN A 335 25.99 -10.81 -16.91
N ALA A 336 25.89 -10.75 -18.24
CA ALA A 336 24.97 -11.57 -19.03
C ALA A 336 25.23 -13.07 -18.86
N GLU A 337 26.51 -13.47 -18.83
CA GLU A 337 26.95 -14.88 -18.83
C GLU A 337 26.98 -15.50 -17.43
N GLU A 338 26.92 -14.69 -16.38
CA GLU A 338 26.92 -15.14 -14.98
C GLU A 338 25.52 -15.17 -14.39
N GLN A 339 25.33 -15.98 -13.35
CA GLN A 339 24.14 -15.90 -12.51
C GLN A 339 24.07 -14.55 -11.78
N ALA A 340 22.88 -14.17 -11.32
CA ALA A 340 22.76 -12.97 -10.49
C ALA A 340 23.41 -13.21 -9.13
N GLY A 341 24.22 -12.24 -8.67
CA GLY A 341 24.71 -12.23 -7.31
C GLY A 341 23.56 -12.10 -6.32
N ARG A 342 23.63 -12.80 -5.19
CA ARG A 342 22.51 -12.95 -4.24
C ARG A 342 22.93 -12.65 -2.80
N LEU A 343 22.08 -11.89 -2.10
CA LEU A 343 22.13 -11.65 -0.66
C LEU A 343 20.81 -12.08 -0.02
N ASP A 344 20.90 -12.85 1.07
CA ASP A 344 19.73 -13.38 1.76
C ASP A 344 19.67 -12.89 3.21
N PHE A 345 18.46 -12.58 3.65
CA PHE A 345 18.12 -12.23 5.03
C PHE A 345 16.91 -13.09 5.41
N THR A 346 17.07 -14.01 6.33
CA THR A 346 16.02 -14.94 6.77
C THR A 346 15.72 -14.78 8.26
N ASN A 347 14.64 -15.38 8.75
CA ASN A 347 14.21 -15.24 10.15
C ASN A 347 14.13 -13.77 10.60
N LEU A 348 13.71 -12.88 9.68
CA LEU A 348 13.75 -11.45 9.86
C LEU A 348 12.62 -11.01 10.78
N ASN A 349 12.99 -10.44 11.92
CA ASN A 349 12.09 -9.76 12.84
C ASN A 349 12.53 -8.30 12.92
N ALA A 350 11.58 -7.38 12.82
CA ALA A 350 11.89 -5.96 12.86
C ALA A 350 10.80 -5.16 13.55
N THR A 351 11.19 -4.08 14.22
CA THR A 351 10.29 -3.12 14.86
C THR A 351 10.64 -1.73 14.37
N PHE A 352 9.66 -1.00 13.87
CA PHE A 352 9.77 0.39 13.45
C PHE A 352 8.92 1.22 14.40
N ALA A 353 9.53 2.08 15.19
CA ALA A 353 8.84 3.02 16.05
C ALA A 353 8.71 4.38 15.34
N LYS A 354 7.53 5.00 15.48
CA LYS A 354 7.26 6.38 15.02
C LYS A 354 7.56 6.58 13.53
N LEU A 355 6.98 5.72 12.70
CA LEU A 355 7.13 5.76 11.25
C LEU A 355 6.07 6.68 10.63
N GLY A 356 6.48 7.88 10.19
CA GLY A 356 5.58 8.84 9.59
C GLY A 356 6.00 10.29 9.78
N ASN A 357 5.26 11.24 9.18
CA ASN A 357 5.55 12.68 9.25
C ASN A 357 4.78 13.40 10.37
N THR A 358 3.96 12.71 11.16
CA THR A 358 3.16 13.31 12.24
C THR A 358 3.86 13.36 13.60
N PHE A 359 5.09 12.83 13.72
CA PHE A 359 5.79 12.67 15.01
C PHE A 359 6.71 13.84 15.40
N GLY A 360 6.78 14.89 14.57
CA GLY A 360 7.59 16.07 14.88
C GLY A 360 9.07 15.72 15.10
N ASN A 361 9.61 16.11 16.26
CA ASN A 361 11.03 15.95 16.60
C ASN A 361 11.42 14.59 17.21
N ASP A 362 10.46 13.68 17.33
CA ASP A 362 10.70 12.31 17.79
C ASP A 362 11.59 11.56 16.78
N ASP A 363 12.33 10.61 17.31
CA ASP A 363 13.15 9.71 16.50
C ASP A 363 12.27 8.61 15.85
N THR A 364 12.47 8.40 14.55
CA THR A 364 12.08 7.16 13.90
C THR A 364 13.19 6.14 14.15
N ALA A 365 12.88 5.10 14.92
CA ALA A 365 13.82 4.06 15.29
C ALA A 365 13.43 2.73 14.65
N ILE A 366 14.40 2.05 14.04
CA ILE A 366 14.23 0.77 13.37
C ILE A 366 15.21 -0.22 13.97
N GLU A 367 14.67 -1.28 14.56
CA GLU A 367 15.43 -2.40 15.11
C GLU A 367 15.18 -3.63 14.26
N ILE A 368 16.23 -4.32 13.83
CA ILE A 368 16.14 -5.52 12.98
C ILE A 368 16.99 -6.62 13.59
N GLN A 369 16.47 -7.83 13.60
CA GLN A 369 17.18 -9.06 13.89
C GLN A 369 16.92 -10.08 12.79
N THR A 370 17.97 -10.62 12.18
CA THR A 370 17.84 -11.53 11.04
C THR A 370 19.04 -12.48 10.98
N THR A 371 18.90 -13.56 10.23
CA THR A 371 19.99 -14.41 9.79
C THR A 371 20.44 -13.95 8.40
N PHE A 372 21.64 -13.40 8.32
CA PHE A 372 22.28 -13.01 7.07
C PHE A 372 22.94 -14.21 6.38
N MET A 373 22.76 -14.30 5.06
CA MET A 373 23.17 -15.42 4.21
C MET A 373 22.64 -16.75 4.75
N ASN A 374 23.51 -17.67 5.18
CA ASN A 374 23.06 -18.99 5.59
C ASN A 374 22.70 -19.03 7.08
N ASP A 375 23.60 -18.57 7.95
CA ASP A 375 23.54 -18.86 9.39
C ASP A 375 24.07 -17.72 10.28
N SER A 376 24.38 -16.56 9.72
CA SER A 376 25.10 -15.51 10.43
C SER A 376 24.14 -14.51 11.11
N PRO A 377 24.12 -14.41 12.45
CA PRO A 377 23.20 -13.50 13.13
C PRO A 377 23.57 -12.04 12.84
N LEU A 378 22.60 -11.25 12.42
CA LEU A 378 22.74 -9.82 12.16
C LEU A 378 21.69 -9.05 12.96
N LYS A 379 22.15 -8.06 13.72
CA LYS A 379 21.30 -7.06 14.38
C LYS A 379 21.60 -5.68 13.82
N VAL A 380 20.55 -4.91 13.55
CA VAL A 380 20.67 -3.52 13.06
C VAL A 380 19.85 -2.61 13.94
N ASN A 381 20.40 -1.45 14.27
CA ASN A 381 19.69 -0.33 14.87
C ASN A 381 19.88 0.89 13.97
N TRP A 382 18.80 1.38 13.38
CA TRP A 382 18.81 2.55 12.51
C TRP A 382 17.90 3.64 13.08
N ASN A 383 18.43 4.84 13.20
CA ASN A 383 17.72 5.98 13.75
C ASN A 383 17.86 7.22 12.85
N PHE A 384 16.77 7.96 12.66
CA PHE A 384 16.75 9.29 12.02
C PHE A 384 15.52 10.07 12.48
N LYS A 385 15.47 11.38 12.19
CA LYS A 385 14.32 12.24 12.52
C LYS A 385 13.65 12.73 11.25
N VAL A 386 12.36 12.45 11.08
CA VAL A 386 11.62 12.86 9.87
C VAL A 386 11.53 14.38 9.74
N ALA A 387 11.31 15.11 10.85
CA ALA A 387 11.26 16.57 10.82
C ALA A 387 12.64 17.25 10.68
N ASP A 388 13.74 16.52 10.81
CA ASP A 388 15.09 17.08 10.66
C ASP A 388 15.42 17.28 9.17
N THR A 389 15.43 18.53 8.72
CA THR A 389 15.76 18.90 7.33
C THR A 389 17.23 18.73 6.98
N THR A 390 18.10 18.44 7.95
CA THR A 390 19.49 18.06 7.69
C THR A 390 19.61 16.57 7.33
N ASP A 391 18.53 15.81 7.51
CA ASP A 391 18.41 14.38 7.18
C ASP A 391 19.56 13.55 7.73
N GLN A 392 19.98 13.86 8.97
CA GLN A 392 20.98 13.08 9.68
C GLN A 392 20.42 11.74 10.09
N PHE A 393 21.24 10.70 9.96
CA PHE A 393 20.90 9.35 10.38
C PHE A 393 22.09 8.66 11.05
N THR A 394 21.78 7.66 11.88
CA THR A 394 22.77 6.73 12.43
C THR A 394 22.33 5.30 12.16
N PHE A 395 23.22 4.51 11.57
CA PHE A 395 23.00 3.10 11.26
C PHE A 395 24.06 2.26 11.97
N LYS A 396 23.64 1.39 12.87
CA LYS A 396 24.53 0.49 13.63
C LYS A 396 24.24 -0.95 13.27
N ALA A 397 25.28 -1.75 13.12
CA ALA A 397 25.15 -3.17 12.89
C ALA A 397 26.08 -3.99 13.78
N ASP A 398 25.58 -5.15 14.17
CA ASP A 398 26.25 -6.20 14.92
C ASP A 398 26.07 -7.49 14.11
N LEU A 399 27.14 -7.88 13.40
CA LEU A 399 27.23 -9.13 12.67
C LEU A 399 28.06 -10.10 13.51
N GLY A 400 27.42 -11.18 13.95
CA GLY A 400 28.09 -12.27 14.66
C GLY A 400 29.01 -13.08 13.76
N PHE A 401 29.24 -14.34 14.11
CA PHE A 401 30.07 -15.23 13.31
C PHE A 401 29.57 -15.27 11.85
N PHE A 402 30.48 -15.00 10.92
CA PHE A 402 30.23 -15.00 9.48
C PHE A 402 31.40 -15.66 8.75
N ASN A 403 31.09 -16.74 8.04
CA ASN A 403 32.05 -17.36 7.12
C ASN A 403 32.10 -16.54 5.83
N ALA A 404 33.24 -15.91 5.56
CA ALA A 404 33.40 -14.97 4.44
C ALA A 404 33.06 -15.59 3.08
N LYS A 405 33.27 -16.91 2.92
CA LYS A 405 32.97 -17.67 1.71
C LYS A 405 31.48 -17.65 1.34
N GLN A 406 30.59 -17.41 2.30
CA GLN A 406 29.17 -17.27 2.00
C GLN A 406 28.89 -16.05 1.11
N MET A 407 29.74 -15.01 1.18
CA MET A 407 29.62 -13.81 0.37
C MET A 407 29.89 -14.04 -1.13
N ASP A 408 30.57 -15.13 -1.48
CA ASP A 408 30.89 -15.46 -2.88
C ASP A 408 29.62 -15.59 -3.74
N GLN A 409 28.48 -15.92 -3.14
CA GLN A 409 27.17 -15.91 -3.80
C GLN A 409 26.83 -14.55 -4.42
N PHE A 410 27.38 -13.45 -3.89
CA PHE A 410 27.23 -12.11 -4.42
C PHE A 410 28.50 -11.62 -5.11
N THR A 411 29.67 -11.74 -4.47
CA THR A 411 30.92 -11.11 -4.95
C THR A 411 31.54 -11.82 -6.14
N GLN A 412 31.39 -13.14 -6.28
CA GLN A 412 31.97 -13.86 -7.39
C GLN A 412 31.31 -13.48 -8.73
N PRO A 413 29.97 -13.59 -8.91
CA PRO A 413 29.33 -13.23 -10.18
C PRO A 413 29.38 -11.72 -10.46
N ASN A 414 29.43 -10.87 -9.42
CA ASN A 414 29.33 -9.42 -9.61
C ASN A 414 30.68 -8.70 -9.67
N LEU A 415 31.68 -9.19 -8.95
CA LEU A 415 32.98 -8.51 -8.80
C LEU A 415 34.18 -9.37 -9.20
N TYR A 416 33.96 -10.67 -9.51
CA TYR A 416 35.03 -11.65 -9.67
C TYR A 416 35.97 -11.70 -8.46
N VAL A 417 35.39 -11.70 -7.26
CA VAL A 417 36.12 -11.75 -6.00
C VAL A 417 35.61 -12.92 -5.16
N ASP A 418 36.54 -13.76 -4.72
CA ASP A 418 36.33 -14.79 -3.71
C ASP A 418 36.84 -14.29 -2.35
N LEU A 419 36.07 -14.54 -1.30
CA LEU A 419 36.41 -14.20 0.07
C LEU A 419 36.55 -15.48 0.90
N ASN A 420 37.60 -15.55 1.72
CA ASN A 420 37.82 -16.66 2.65
C ASN A 420 38.16 -16.10 4.04
N GLY A 421 38.06 -16.96 5.06
CA GLY A 421 38.30 -16.62 6.46
C GLY A 421 37.01 -16.55 7.28
N GLU A 422 37.20 -16.35 8.58
CA GLU A 422 36.13 -16.36 9.57
C GLU A 422 36.07 -15.00 10.27
N LEU A 423 34.97 -14.27 10.09
CA LEU A 423 34.70 -13.07 10.86
C LEU A 423 33.97 -13.54 12.12
N GLN A 424 34.65 -13.58 13.26
CA GLN A 424 34.04 -14.00 14.51
C GLN A 424 32.99 -12.99 15.00
N GLN A 425 33.27 -11.70 14.81
CA GLN A 425 32.40 -10.62 15.25
C GLN A 425 32.75 -9.31 14.53
N THR A 426 31.76 -8.63 13.96
CA THR A 426 31.93 -7.30 13.35
C THR A 426 30.89 -6.32 13.91
N TYR A 427 31.34 -5.13 14.29
CA TYR A 427 30.49 -4.01 14.68
C TYR A 427 30.82 -2.80 13.82
N PHE A 428 29.79 -2.10 13.33
CA PHE A 428 30.01 -0.80 12.74
C PHE A 428 28.91 0.19 13.09
N THR A 429 29.28 1.47 13.09
CA THR A 429 28.37 2.61 13.21
C THR A 429 28.64 3.55 12.04
N ILE A 430 27.60 3.87 11.30
CA ILE A 430 27.61 4.89 10.25
C ILE A 430 26.80 6.07 10.77
N SER A 431 27.37 7.27 10.70
CA SER A 431 26.65 8.53 10.92
C SER A 431 26.75 9.36 9.65
N GLY A 432 25.62 9.74 9.08
CA GLY A 432 25.59 10.35 7.75
C GLY A 432 24.45 11.33 7.53
N ASN A 433 24.51 12.00 6.39
CA ASN A 433 23.52 12.94 5.89
C ASN A 433 23.28 12.68 4.37
N PRO A 434 22.49 13.48 3.64
CA PRO A 434 22.24 13.26 2.21
C PRO A 434 23.46 13.35 1.27
N ARG A 435 24.64 13.77 1.76
CA ARG A 435 25.85 13.96 0.95
C ARG A 435 27.00 13.06 1.36
N THR A 436 27.33 13.04 2.65
CA THR A 436 28.51 12.35 3.17
C THR A 436 28.21 11.63 4.48
N SER A 437 29.12 10.74 4.87
CA SER A 437 29.06 10.03 6.15
C SER A 437 30.42 9.68 6.69
N ARG A 438 30.42 9.30 7.97
CA ARG A 438 31.53 8.69 8.69
C ARG A 438 31.15 7.26 9.03
N ILE A 439 32.13 6.36 9.01
CA ILE A 439 32.01 5.02 9.57
C ILE A 439 33.11 4.76 10.60
N ASP A 440 32.72 4.15 11.71
CA ASP A 440 33.63 3.50 12.65
C ASP A 440 33.30 1.99 12.66
N ILE A 441 34.31 1.15 12.42
CA ILE A 441 34.19 -0.31 12.39
C ILE A 441 35.20 -0.94 13.33
N LYS A 442 34.81 -2.05 13.97
CA LYS A 442 35.73 -2.96 14.63
C LYS A 442 35.37 -4.40 14.33
N MET A 443 36.37 -5.23 14.10
CA MET A 443 36.16 -6.61 13.70
C MET A 443 37.20 -7.55 14.31
N LYS A 444 36.72 -8.72 14.73
CA LYS A 444 37.53 -9.87 15.12
C LYS A 444 37.39 -10.92 14.04
N TYR A 445 38.50 -11.33 13.48
CA TYR A 445 38.56 -12.26 12.36
C TYR A 445 39.88 -13.03 12.34
N ASP A 446 39.82 -14.19 11.71
CA ASP A 446 40.95 -15.10 11.51
C ASP A 446 41.02 -15.53 10.05
N ASP A 447 42.23 -15.70 9.53
CA ASP A 447 42.54 -16.20 8.18
C ASP A 447 41.77 -15.49 7.04
N PHE A 448 41.54 -14.17 7.17
CA PHE A 448 40.82 -13.42 6.13
C PHE A 448 41.68 -13.23 4.88
N GLU A 449 41.17 -13.69 3.73
CA GLU A 449 41.86 -13.61 2.44
C GLU A 449 40.92 -13.12 1.34
N VAL A 450 41.40 -12.15 0.54
CA VAL A 450 40.71 -11.69 -0.67
C VAL A 450 41.40 -12.27 -1.90
N SER A 451 40.63 -12.95 -2.75
CA SER A 451 41.12 -13.54 -4.00
C SER A 451 40.43 -12.90 -5.20
N ILE A 452 41.17 -12.10 -5.97
CA ILE A 452 40.70 -11.56 -7.25
C ILE A 452 40.78 -12.67 -8.29
N LEU A 453 39.68 -12.94 -8.99
CA LEU A 453 39.59 -13.91 -10.06
C LEU A 453 39.88 -13.28 -11.42
N LYS A 454 40.20 -14.12 -12.40
CA LYS A 454 40.25 -13.72 -13.81
C LYS A 454 38.83 -13.42 -14.32
N LYS A 455 38.75 -12.77 -15.48
CA LYS A 455 37.47 -12.37 -16.11
C LYS A 455 36.54 -13.55 -16.47
N ASP A 456 37.01 -14.79 -16.35
CA ASP A 456 36.21 -16.00 -16.53
C ASP A 456 35.56 -16.49 -15.21
N GLY A 457 35.79 -15.80 -14.10
CA GLY A 457 35.24 -16.10 -12.78
C GLY A 457 35.71 -17.44 -12.18
N LYS A 458 36.69 -18.12 -12.79
CA LYS A 458 37.06 -19.50 -12.43
C LYS A 458 38.46 -19.63 -11.87
N GLU A 459 39.41 -18.89 -12.42
CA GLU A 459 40.81 -18.98 -12.00
C GLU A 459 41.24 -17.76 -11.19
N LYS A 460 41.92 -17.99 -10.05
CA LYS A 460 42.53 -16.92 -9.27
C LYS A 460 43.56 -16.15 -10.08
N ASN A 461 43.40 -14.83 -10.15
CA ASN A 461 44.44 -13.92 -10.62
C ASN A 461 45.51 -13.79 -9.53
N LYS A 462 46.48 -14.69 -9.57
CA LYS A 462 47.56 -14.79 -8.56
C LYS A 462 48.31 -13.48 -8.38
N PHE A 463 48.53 -12.70 -9.44
CA PHE A 463 49.25 -11.43 -9.36
C PHE A 463 48.44 -10.37 -8.59
N LEU A 464 47.21 -10.09 -9.01
CA LEU A 464 46.37 -9.07 -8.34
C LEU A 464 45.98 -9.47 -6.91
N SER A 465 45.68 -10.75 -6.68
CA SER A 465 45.35 -11.25 -5.33
C SER A 465 46.52 -11.10 -4.37
N SER A 466 47.75 -11.36 -4.84
CA SER A 466 48.95 -11.20 -3.98
C SER A 466 49.19 -9.75 -3.61
N ILE A 467 48.86 -8.80 -4.50
CA ILE A 467 48.97 -7.36 -4.19
C ILE A 467 47.94 -6.97 -3.14
N VAL A 468 46.68 -7.39 -3.27
CA VAL A 468 45.64 -7.09 -2.28
C VAL A 468 45.99 -7.67 -0.92
N ASN A 469 46.42 -8.93 -0.86
CA ASN A 469 46.74 -9.61 0.39
C ASN A 469 48.06 -9.16 1.05
N LEU A 470 48.87 -8.33 0.39
CA LEU A 470 50.00 -7.65 1.05
C LEU A 470 49.53 -6.51 1.95
N PHE A 471 48.38 -5.92 1.65
CA PHE A 471 47.79 -4.84 2.44
C PHE A 471 46.74 -5.38 3.41
N VAL A 472 46.08 -6.50 3.10
CA VAL A 472 45.12 -7.15 4.00
C VAL A 472 45.84 -7.95 5.06
N SER A 473 45.69 -7.55 6.32
CA SER A 473 46.18 -8.35 7.44
C SER A 473 45.31 -9.59 7.64
N LYS A 474 45.94 -10.75 7.81
CA LYS A 474 45.27 -12.06 7.85
C LYS A 474 44.46 -12.30 9.10
N ASP A 475 44.93 -11.77 10.23
CA ASP A 475 44.34 -12.02 11.54
C ASP A 475 44.17 -10.72 12.33
N SER A 476 43.21 -10.73 13.23
CA SER A 476 42.98 -9.63 14.17
C SER A 476 43.87 -9.67 15.42
N GLU A 477 44.65 -10.75 15.62
CA GLU A 477 45.49 -11.00 16.80
C GLU A 477 46.81 -10.21 16.87
N ASP A 478 47.13 -9.37 15.88
CA ASP A 478 48.33 -8.51 15.91
C ASP A 478 48.29 -7.41 17.00
N ASP A 479 47.18 -7.27 17.74
CA ASP A 479 46.99 -6.24 18.75
C ASP A 479 46.44 -6.80 20.09
N LYS A 480 46.77 -6.16 21.21
CA LYS A 480 46.52 -6.64 22.59
C LYS A 480 45.03 -6.81 22.97
N HIS A 481 44.11 -6.47 22.06
CA HIS A 481 42.68 -6.34 22.31
C HIS A 481 41.77 -7.22 21.43
N ASN A 482 42.31 -8.19 20.66
CA ASN A 482 41.54 -9.17 19.84
C ASN A 482 40.59 -8.57 18.78
N TYR A 483 40.65 -7.26 18.51
CA TYR A 483 39.83 -6.57 17.50
C TYR A 483 40.71 -5.62 16.70
N ARG A 484 40.51 -5.59 15.38
CA ARG A 484 41.03 -4.54 14.50
C ARG A 484 40.01 -3.43 14.34
N TYR A 485 40.49 -2.20 14.34
CA TYR A 485 39.67 -1.00 14.20
C TYR A 485 39.91 -0.37 12.83
N GLY A 486 38.85 0.16 12.24
CA GLY A 486 38.90 0.96 11.02
C GLY A 486 37.96 2.14 11.12
N GLN A 487 38.30 3.21 10.42
CA GLN A 487 37.47 4.41 10.36
C GLN A 487 37.63 5.06 8.99
N SER A 488 36.56 5.69 8.51
CA SER A 488 36.62 6.55 7.34
C SER A 488 35.71 7.75 7.54
N GLU A 489 36.22 8.92 7.21
CA GLU A 489 35.46 10.17 7.15
C GLU A 489 35.08 10.48 5.70
N ASP A 490 34.11 11.37 5.51
CA ASP A 490 33.71 11.93 4.22
C ASP A 490 33.42 10.91 3.12
N VAL A 491 32.84 9.76 3.47
CA VAL A 491 32.38 8.78 2.48
C VAL A 491 31.24 9.42 1.68
N GLU A 492 31.48 9.65 0.39
CA GLU A 492 30.53 10.33 -0.49
C GLU A 492 29.37 9.42 -0.91
N ARG A 493 28.15 9.97 -0.92
CA ARG A 493 26.94 9.29 -1.38
C ARG A 493 26.77 9.42 -2.89
N GLU A 494 26.50 8.30 -3.56
CA GLU A 494 25.93 8.29 -4.90
C GLU A 494 24.42 8.56 -4.83
N THR A 495 24.00 9.81 -5.05
CA THR A 495 22.62 10.25 -4.77
C THR A 495 21.56 9.69 -5.73
N ASN A 496 21.95 9.06 -6.83
CA ASN A 496 21.07 8.29 -7.72
C ASN A 496 20.98 6.79 -7.36
N LYS A 497 21.71 6.33 -6.34
CA LYS A 497 21.68 4.96 -5.85
C LYS A 497 20.90 4.85 -4.53
N SER A 498 20.56 3.62 -4.16
CA SER A 498 19.74 3.35 -2.97
C SER A 498 20.47 3.71 -1.67
N VAL A 499 19.73 3.85 -0.57
CA VAL A 499 20.33 4.03 0.76
C VAL A 499 21.23 2.85 1.14
N PHE A 500 20.88 1.63 0.70
CA PHE A 500 21.70 0.44 0.93
C PHE A 500 23.03 0.45 0.17
N ASN A 501 23.09 1.05 -1.03
CA ASN A 501 24.37 1.31 -1.70
C ASN A 501 25.25 2.25 -0.85
N PHE A 502 24.66 3.28 -0.24
CA PHE A 502 25.42 4.18 0.63
C PHE A 502 25.94 3.47 1.89
N ILE A 503 25.12 2.61 2.51
CA ILE A 503 25.57 1.74 3.61
C ILE A 503 26.74 0.86 3.16
N TRP A 504 26.64 0.24 1.99
CA TRP A 504 27.70 -0.59 1.42
C TRP A 504 29.01 0.20 1.20
N LEU A 505 28.95 1.40 0.62
CA LEU A 505 30.13 2.24 0.39
C LEU A 505 30.86 2.55 1.70
N ASN A 506 30.10 2.82 2.77
CA ASN A 506 30.66 3.00 4.11
C ASN A 506 31.32 1.73 4.63
N VAL A 507 30.60 0.60 4.62
CA VAL A 507 31.15 -0.69 5.08
C VAL A 507 32.44 -1.04 4.32
N LYS A 508 32.45 -0.85 3.00
CA LYS A 508 33.64 -1.02 2.17
C LYS A 508 34.80 -0.13 2.61
N ALA A 509 34.57 1.17 2.83
CA ALA A 509 35.60 2.10 3.27
C ALA A 509 36.16 1.73 4.66
N GLY A 510 35.28 1.39 5.61
CA GLY A 510 35.67 0.95 6.94
C GLY A 510 36.48 -0.35 6.92
N LEU A 511 36.04 -1.35 6.16
CA LEU A 511 36.77 -2.62 5.99
C LEU A 511 38.15 -2.38 5.37
N LEU A 512 38.25 -1.54 4.34
CA LEU A 512 39.54 -1.19 3.75
C LEU A 512 40.47 -0.57 4.78
N SER A 513 39.98 0.38 5.59
CA SER A 513 40.77 1.00 6.67
C SER A 513 41.24 -0.03 7.72
N ALA A 514 40.35 -0.91 8.19
CA ALA A 514 40.68 -1.91 9.20
C ALA A 514 41.69 -2.96 8.70
N LEU A 515 41.56 -3.35 7.42
CA LEU A 515 42.38 -4.41 6.83
C LEU A 515 43.73 -3.91 6.33
N ALA A 516 43.81 -2.68 5.80
CA ALA A 516 45.00 -2.11 5.13
C ALA A 516 46.19 -1.76 6.05
N GLY A 517 46.08 -2.00 7.37
CA GLY A 517 47.17 -1.77 8.33
C GLY A 517 47.31 -0.34 8.87
N ASP A 518 46.45 0.59 8.44
CA ASP A 518 46.39 1.99 8.95
C ASP A 518 45.43 2.15 10.16
N GLY A 519 44.92 1.05 10.71
CA GLY A 519 44.08 1.07 11.91
C GLY A 519 44.92 1.47 13.13
N ASP A 520 44.86 2.74 13.53
CA ASP A 520 45.56 3.24 14.73
C ASP A 520 45.26 2.35 15.95
N GLU A 521 46.33 1.82 16.56
CA GLU A 521 46.32 1.28 17.92
C GLU A 521 45.95 2.43 18.88
N LYS A 522 44.66 2.65 19.16
CA LYS A 522 44.28 3.54 20.26
C LYS A 522 44.71 2.89 21.57
N LYS A 523 45.85 3.35 22.09
CA LYS A 523 46.28 3.13 23.47
C LYS A 523 45.33 3.88 24.40
N ASP A 524 44.68 3.12 25.28
CA ASP A 524 43.95 3.63 26.45
C ASP A 524 44.85 4.48 27.38
#